data_AF-A0A179HLR8-F1
#
_entry.id   AF-A0A179HLR8-F1
#
_cell.length_a   1.000
_cell.length_b   1.000
_cell.length_c   1.000
_cell.angle_alpha   90.00
_cell.angle_beta   90.00
_cell.angle_gamma   90.00
#
_symmetry.space_group_name_H-M   'P 1'
#
loop_
_entity.id
_entity.type
_entity.pdbx_description
1 polymer ?
#
loop_
_entity_poly.entity_id
_entity_poly.type
_entity_poly.pdbx_seq_one_letter_code
_entity_poly.pdbx_strand_id
1 'polypeptide(L)'
;MSNQNTCSGKTCCGHPACEVLKSRNWCGRWVFFRLTSPRPVMPSEALAELRQRLGQEDLRFYSSLDDGGTLYEGVVRLPDGASSAEDVLPPPKGSKFDGERSRVWRLSCCWDALDWDVPVWTHALKAGEGMGFGDRGLMTELDNMVHFARRDTGV
;
A
#
# COMPACT_ATOMS: atom_id res chain seq x y z
N MET A 1 1.16 -6.02 35.38
CA MET A 1 1.77 -6.61 34.16
C MET A 1 0.95 -6.14 32.99
N SER A 2 1.39 -5.08 32.32
CA SER A 2 0.66 -4.46 31.22
C SER A 2 0.78 -5.33 29.98
N ASN A 3 -0.33 -5.74 29.39
CA ASN A 3 -0.39 -6.49 28.13
C ASN A 3 0.20 -5.62 26.99
N GLN A 4 1.51 -5.76 26.73
CA GLN A 4 2.26 -5.06 25.67
C GLN A 4 1.92 -5.56 24.25
N ASN A 5 0.84 -6.32 24.08
CA ASN A 5 0.47 -6.96 22.81
C ASN A 5 -0.65 -6.24 22.04
N THR A 6 -1.00 -5.01 22.41
CA THR A 6 -2.09 -4.28 21.75
C THR A 6 -1.62 -3.59 20.47
N CYS A 7 -1.93 -4.20 19.32
CA CYS A 7 -1.88 -3.56 18.00
C CYS A 7 -3.05 -2.59 17.87
N SER A 8 -2.79 -1.28 17.80
CA SER A 8 -3.84 -0.25 17.69
C SER A 8 -4.11 0.21 16.24
N GLY A 9 -3.49 -0.41 15.23
CA GLY A 9 -3.65 -0.08 13.80
C GLY A 9 -3.24 1.31 13.36
N LYS A 10 -2.75 2.15 14.29
CA LYS A 10 -2.31 3.52 14.03
C LYS A 10 -0.80 3.71 14.18
N THR A 11 -0.14 2.79 14.86
CA THR A 11 1.29 2.82 15.14
C THR A 11 1.84 1.41 15.09
N CYS A 12 3.12 1.28 14.72
CA CYS A 12 3.83 0.01 14.80
C CYS A 12 3.72 -0.59 16.21
N CYS A 13 3.46 -1.90 16.29
CA CYS A 13 3.38 -2.58 17.58
C CYS A 13 4.78 -2.81 18.20
N GLY A 14 4.81 -3.20 19.47
CA GLY A 14 6.05 -3.52 20.18
C GLY A 14 6.62 -4.91 19.86
N HIS A 15 5.92 -5.76 19.10
CA HIS A 15 6.31 -7.15 18.91
C HIS A 15 7.66 -7.28 18.16
N PRO A 16 8.62 -8.07 18.68
CA PRO A 16 9.92 -8.28 18.02
C PRO A 16 9.80 -8.92 16.63
N ALA A 17 8.83 -9.81 16.43
CA ALA A 17 8.64 -10.46 15.14
C ALA A 17 8.16 -9.47 14.04
N CYS A 18 7.74 -8.27 14.42
CA CYS A 18 7.33 -7.20 13.52
C CYS A 18 8.46 -6.25 13.12
N GLU A 19 9.71 -6.49 13.56
CA GLU A 19 10.86 -5.61 13.27
C GLU A 19 11.06 -5.36 11.77
N VAL A 20 10.76 -6.35 10.92
CA VAL A 20 10.88 -6.19 9.46
C VAL A 20 9.99 -5.05 8.94
N LEU A 21 8.75 -4.93 9.43
CA LEU A 21 7.84 -3.85 9.07
C LEU A 21 8.24 -2.51 9.71
N LYS A 22 8.86 -2.53 10.89
CA LYS A 22 9.33 -1.31 11.59
C LYS A 22 10.55 -0.69 10.92
N SER A 23 11.52 -1.51 10.51
CA SER A 23 12.80 -1.08 9.94
C SER A 23 12.67 -0.13 8.74
N ARG A 24 11.55 -0.21 8.02
CA ARG A 24 11.21 0.64 6.86
C ARG A 24 9.90 1.41 7.04
N ASN A 25 9.37 1.42 8.27
CA ASN A 25 8.15 2.11 8.69
C ASN A 25 6.88 1.72 7.89
N TRP A 26 6.79 0.48 7.42
CA TRP A 26 5.62 -0.08 6.71
C TRP A 26 4.35 0.03 7.55
N CYS A 27 4.46 -0.32 8.82
CA CYS A 27 3.37 -0.26 9.78
C CYS A 27 2.88 1.15 10.14
N GLY A 28 3.61 2.20 9.77
CA GLY A 28 3.22 3.58 10.10
C GLY A 28 2.72 4.38 8.91
N ARG A 29 3.32 4.18 7.72
CA ARG A 29 3.19 5.13 6.61
C ARG A 29 2.85 4.53 5.26
N TRP A 30 2.86 3.21 5.14
CA TRP A 30 2.58 2.57 3.87
C TRP A 30 1.12 2.13 3.82
N VAL A 31 0.50 2.38 2.67
CA VAL A 31 -0.87 1.97 2.39
C VAL A 31 -0.93 1.27 1.06
N PHE A 32 -1.77 0.25 1.00
CA PHE A 32 -2.17 -0.36 -0.25
C PHE A 32 -3.44 0.31 -0.75
N PHE A 33 -3.50 0.61 -2.04
CA PHE A 33 -4.65 1.23 -2.65
C PHE A 33 -5.12 0.43 -3.85
N ARG A 34 -6.42 0.52 -4.10
CA ARG A 34 -7.08 0.11 -5.32
C ARG A 34 -7.90 1.29 -5.82
N LEU A 35 -7.50 1.87 -6.94
CA LEU A 35 -8.25 2.94 -7.60
C LEU A 35 -8.95 2.37 -8.83
N THR A 36 -10.25 2.57 -8.91
CA THR A 36 -11.07 2.12 -10.03
C THR A 36 -11.57 3.33 -10.81
N SER A 37 -11.48 3.27 -12.14
CA SER A 37 -11.97 4.32 -13.03
C SER A 37 -13.04 3.76 -13.96
N PRO A 38 -14.09 4.54 -14.29
CA PRO A 38 -15.08 4.15 -15.28
C PRO A 38 -14.54 4.14 -16.73
N ARG A 39 -13.35 4.72 -16.96
CA ARG A 39 -12.69 4.79 -18.27
C ARG A 39 -11.19 4.54 -18.15
N PRO A 40 -10.51 4.13 -19.24
CA PRO A 40 -9.05 4.02 -19.20
C PRO A 40 -8.40 5.34 -18.78
N VAL A 41 -7.47 5.26 -17.83
CA VAL A 41 -6.63 6.38 -17.35
C VAL A 41 -5.18 6.03 -17.65
N MET A 42 -4.35 6.99 -18.04
CA MET A 42 -2.93 6.75 -18.25
C MET A 42 -2.15 6.77 -16.93
N PRO A 43 -1.06 5.97 -16.77
CA PRO A 43 -0.27 5.96 -15.54
C PRO A 43 0.24 7.34 -15.10
N SER A 44 0.59 8.20 -16.06
CA SER A 44 1.02 9.57 -15.80
C SER A 44 -0.10 10.44 -15.19
N GLU A 45 -1.34 10.26 -15.62
CA GLU A 45 -2.50 10.96 -15.10
C GLU A 45 -2.89 10.45 -13.72
N ALA A 46 -2.85 9.13 -13.52
CA ALA A 46 -3.06 8.50 -12.22
C ALA A 46 -2.07 9.01 -11.18
N LEU A 47 -0.79 9.08 -11.56
CA LEU A 47 0.28 9.59 -10.70
C LEU A 47 0.13 11.09 -10.41
N ALA A 48 -0.21 11.90 -11.42
CA ALA A 48 -0.43 13.33 -11.23
C ALA A 48 -1.56 13.59 -10.22
N GLU A 49 -2.66 12.85 -10.32
CA GLU A 49 -3.77 12.98 -9.37
C GLU A 49 -3.36 12.53 -7.95
N LEU A 50 -2.60 11.43 -7.85
CA LEU A 50 -2.10 10.95 -6.55
C LEU A 50 -1.15 11.97 -5.89
N ARG A 51 -0.23 12.58 -6.65
CA ARG A 51 0.65 13.66 -6.18
C ARG A 51 -0.12 14.87 -5.69
N GLN A 52 -1.12 15.30 -6.47
CA GLN A 52 -1.96 16.44 -6.12
C GLN A 52 -2.72 16.17 -4.81
N ARG A 53 -3.29 14.97 -4.64
CA ARG A 53 -4.03 14.61 -3.42
C ARG A 53 -3.14 14.53 -2.19
N LEU A 54 -1.96 13.94 -2.32
CA LEU A 54 -1.00 13.81 -1.23
C LEU A 54 -0.17 15.08 -1.00
N GLY A 55 -0.25 16.08 -1.89
CA GLY A 55 0.52 17.32 -1.77
C GLY A 55 2.04 17.11 -1.83
N GLN A 56 2.50 16.04 -2.49
CA GLN A 56 3.91 15.68 -2.57
C GLN A 56 4.27 15.26 -4.00
N GLU A 57 5.30 15.89 -4.56
CA GLU A 57 5.79 15.56 -5.90
C GLU A 57 6.64 14.27 -5.90
N ASP A 58 7.53 14.13 -4.91
CA ASP A 58 8.42 12.98 -4.79
C ASP A 58 7.78 11.86 -3.96
N LEU A 59 6.68 11.30 -4.49
CA LEU A 59 6.02 10.14 -3.89
C LEU A 59 6.81 8.88 -4.15
N ARG A 60 7.13 8.16 -3.06
CA ARG A 60 7.60 6.78 -3.16
C ARG A 60 6.41 5.84 -3.27
N PHE A 61 6.23 5.23 -4.44
CA PHE A 61 5.11 4.34 -4.72
C PHE A 61 5.50 3.26 -5.74
N TYR A 62 4.72 2.20 -5.80
CA TYR A 62 4.71 1.23 -6.89
C TYR A 62 3.27 0.87 -7.20
N SER A 63 2.92 0.71 -8.47
CA SER A 63 1.57 0.33 -8.88
C SER A 63 1.59 -0.58 -10.11
N SER A 64 0.60 -1.46 -10.19
CA SER A 64 0.22 -2.21 -11.37
C SER A 64 -1.07 -1.64 -11.98
N LEU A 65 -1.19 -1.81 -13.28
CA LEU A 65 -2.36 -1.45 -14.08
C LEU A 65 -2.93 -2.70 -14.74
N ASP A 66 -4.25 -2.83 -14.78
CA ASP A 66 -4.92 -3.87 -15.58
C ASP A 66 -4.86 -3.57 -17.09
N ASP A 67 -5.07 -4.59 -17.92
CA ASP A 67 -5.12 -4.47 -19.38
C ASP A 67 -6.16 -3.44 -19.88
N GLY A 68 -7.24 -3.26 -19.12
CA GLY A 68 -8.28 -2.29 -19.43
C GLY A 68 -7.90 -0.83 -19.15
N GLY A 69 -6.82 -0.57 -18.40
CA GLY A 69 -6.44 0.76 -17.96
C GLY A 69 -7.40 1.36 -16.93
N THR A 70 -8.26 0.54 -16.31
CA THR A 70 -9.37 0.97 -15.43
C THR A 70 -9.15 0.66 -13.95
N LEU A 71 -8.18 -0.19 -13.64
CA LEU A 71 -7.87 -0.63 -12.29
C LEU A 71 -6.39 -0.43 -12.00
N TYR A 72 -6.13 0.37 -10.97
CA TYR A 72 -4.81 0.65 -10.45
C TYR A 72 -4.69 0.07 -9.06
N GLU A 73 -3.76 -0.86 -8.87
CA GLU A 73 -3.42 -1.39 -7.56
C GLU A 73 -2.00 -1.02 -7.20
N GLY A 74 -1.74 -0.62 -5.96
CA GLY A 74 -0.45 -0.04 -5.64
C GLY A 74 -0.17 0.07 -4.16
N VAL A 75 1.10 0.26 -3.83
CA VAL A 75 1.55 0.71 -2.52
C VAL A 75 2.12 2.12 -2.64
N VAL A 76 1.80 2.97 -1.66
CA VAL A 76 2.36 4.32 -1.56
C VAL A 76 2.74 4.63 -0.12
N ARG A 77 3.86 5.34 0.02
CA ARG A 77 4.24 5.93 1.31
C ARG A 77 3.56 7.29 1.47
N LEU A 78 2.79 7.44 2.54
CA LEU A 78 2.17 8.71 2.91
C LEU A 78 3.23 9.77 3.28
N PRO A 79 3.06 11.04 2.84
CA PRO A 79 3.90 12.19 3.21
C PRO A 79 4.03 12.45 4.71
N ASP A 80 5.03 13.23 5.10
CA ASP A 80 5.20 13.63 6.50
C ASP A 80 4.09 14.63 6.87
N GLY A 81 3.25 14.27 7.84
CA GLY A 81 2.06 15.06 8.22
C GLY A 81 0.76 14.63 7.55
N ALA A 82 0.78 13.70 6.59
CA ALA A 82 -0.44 13.07 6.08
C ALA A 82 -1.10 12.24 7.18
N SER A 83 -2.34 12.57 7.53
CA SER A 83 -3.03 11.98 8.68
C SER A 83 -3.77 10.69 8.34
N SER A 84 -4.25 10.53 7.10
CA SER A 84 -5.24 9.52 6.75
C SER A 84 -4.82 8.63 5.58
N ALA A 85 -5.21 7.36 5.60
CA ALA A 85 -5.08 6.49 4.42
C ALA A 85 -5.99 6.98 3.29
N GLU A 86 -7.12 7.52 3.71
CA GLU A 86 -8.22 8.05 2.92
C GLU A 86 -7.78 9.20 2.02
N ASP A 87 -6.66 9.87 2.32
CA ASP A 87 -6.05 10.91 1.49
C ASP A 87 -5.57 10.35 0.13
N VAL A 88 -5.42 9.03 0.00
CA VAL A 88 -5.12 8.34 -1.27
C VAL A 88 -6.38 8.17 -2.14
N LEU A 89 -7.55 8.10 -1.52
CA LEU A 89 -8.82 7.89 -2.22
C LEU A 89 -9.19 9.12 -3.05
N PRO A 90 -9.86 8.93 -4.19
CA PRO A 90 -10.25 10.05 -5.02
C PRO A 90 -11.35 10.89 -4.36
N PRO A 91 -11.35 12.21 -4.58
CA PRO A 91 -12.40 13.07 -4.07
C PRO A 91 -13.76 12.74 -4.75
N PRO A 92 -14.89 13.03 -4.09
CA PRO A 92 -16.22 12.74 -4.64
C PRO A 92 -16.55 13.44 -5.97
N LYS A 93 -15.81 14.50 -6.34
CA LYS A 93 -16.00 15.27 -7.57
C LYS A 93 -14.67 15.64 -8.19
N GLY A 94 -14.62 15.65 -9.53
CA GLY A 94 -13.46 16.11 -10.30
C GLY A 94 -12.31 15.11 -10.44
N SER A 95 -12.45 13.90 -9.88
CA SER A 95 -11.51 12.80 -10.06
C SER A 95 -11.78 12.02 -11.35
N LYS A 96 -10.72 11.45 -11.93
CA LYS A 96 -10.85 10.41 -12.97
C LYS A 96 -11.28 9.06 -12.39
N PHE A 97 -11.12 8.88 -11.08
CA PHE A 97 -11.44 7.64 -10.37
C PHE A 97 -12.76 7.73 -9.61
N ASP A 98 -13.37 6.59 -9.42
CA ASP A 98 -14.60 6.39 -8.68
C ASP A 98 -14.27 6.10 -7.21
N GLY A 99 -14.59 7.03 -6.32
CA GLY A 99 -14.34 6.88 -4.88
C GLY A 99 -15.20 5.82 -4.19
N GLU A 100 -16.38 5.51 -4.71
CA GLU A 100 -17.26 4.48 -4.16
C GLU A 100 -16.76 3.08 -4.49
N ARG A 101 -16.03 2.94 -5.59
CA ARG A 101 -15.39 1.68 -6.03
C ARG A 101 -13.93 1.55 -5.62
N SER A 102 -13.28 2.66 -5.28
CA SER A 102 -11.89 2.68 -4.82
C SER A 102 -11.77 2.31 -3.34
N ARG A 103 -10.66 1.69 -2.96
CA ARG A 103 -10.39 1.22 -1.59
C ARG A 103 -8.95 1.50 -1.21
N VAL A 104 -8.73 1.66 0.09
CA VAL A 104 -7.39 1.83 0.67
C VAL A 104 -7.31 1.02 1.95
N TRP A 105 -6.15 0.41 2.19
CA TRP A 105 -5.89 -0.43 3.34
C TRP A 105 -4.57 -0.02 4.00
N ARG A 106 -4.63 0.21 5.30
CA ARG A 106 -3.45 0.28 6.18
C ARG A 106 -3.14 -1.12 6.71
N LEU A 107 -1.89 -1.34 7.09
CA LEU A 107 -1.52 -2.50 7.89
C LEU A 107 -2.14 -2.36 9.30
N SER A 108 -3.08 -3.24 9.63
CA SER A 108 -3.89 -3.16 10.86
C SER A 108 -3.14 -3.62 12.11
N CYS A 109 -2.38 -4.72 12.00
CA CYS A 109 -1.51 -5.23 13.03
C CYS A 109 -0.28 -5.82 12.36
N CYS A 110 0.90 -5.46 12.83
CA CYS A 110 2.13 -5.78 12.12
C CYS A 110 2.40 -7.30 12.02
N TRP A 111 1.83 -8.11 12.93
CA TRP A 111 1.98 -9.57 12.86
C TRP A 111 1.04 -10.19 11.82
N ASP A 112 -0.28 -10.07 12.02
CA ASP A 112 -1.26 -10.64 11.09
C ASP A 112 -1.10 -10.07 9.68
N ALA A 113 -0.77 -8.78 9.58
CA ALA A 113 -0.59 -8.15 8.28
C ALA A 113 0.68 -8.65 7.56
N LEU A 114 1.72 -9.06 8.29
CA LEU A 114 2.90 -9.67 7.68
C LEU A 114 2.57 -11.05 7.09
N ASP A 115 1.71 -11.82 7.76
CA ASP A 115 1.31 -13.17 7.33
C ASP A 115 0.20 -13.17 6.27
N TRP A 116 -0.67 -12.16 6.26
CA TRP A 116 -1.86 -12.12 5.40
C TRP A 116 -1.88 -10.95 4.42
N ASP A 117 -1.79 -9.72 4.91
CA ASP A 117 -1.97 -8.52 4.07
C ASP A 117 -0.81 -8.37 3.07
N VAL A 118 0.43 -8.49 3.53
CA VAL A 118 1.63 -8.33 2.69
C VAL A 118 1.69 -9.36 1.55
N PRO A 119 1.39 -10.67 1.78
CA PRO A 119 1.24 -11.63 0.67
C PRO A 119 0.13 -11.27 -0.31
N VAL A 120 -1.04 -10.83 0.17
CA VAL A 120 -2.16 -10.41 -0.69
C VAL A 120 -1.78 -9.21 -1.55
N TRP A 121 -1.14 -8.20 -0.96
CA TRP A 121 -0.67 -7.01 -1.67
C TRP A 121 0.37 -7.40 -2.73
N THR A 122 1.35 -8.20 -2.34
CA THR A 122 2.39 -8.71 -3.26
C THR A 122 1.77 -9.46 -4.44
N HIS A 123 0.78 -10.32 -4.19
CA HIS A 123 0.10 -11.07 -5.23
C HIS A 123 -0.67 -10.16 -6.20
N ALA A 124 -1.45 -9.21 -5.67
CA ALA A 124 -2.18 -8.24 -6.49
C ALA A 124 -1.25 -7.43 -7.41
N LEU A 125 -0.12 -6.98 -6.87
CA LEU A 125 0.87 -6.20 -7.63
C LEU A 125 1.61 -7.03 -8.71
N LYS A 126 1.76 -8.35 -8.50
CA LYS A 126 2.33 -9.27 -9.48
C LYS A 126 1.33 -9.69 -10.55
N ALA A 127 0.04 -9.71 -10.23
CA ALA A 127 -1.03 -10.15 -11.12
C ALA A 127 -1.30 -9.18 -12.28
N GLY A 128 -0.86 -7.91 -12.20
CA GLY A 128 -1.03 -6.92 -13.27
C GLY A 128 -0.16 -7.13 -14.52
N GLU A 129 0.05 -8.38 -14.93
CA GLU A 129 0.61 -8.87 -16.21
C GLU A 129 1.79 -8.07 -16.81
N GLY A 130 2.66 -7.50 -15.97
CA GLY A 130 3.87 -6.80 -16.40
C GLY A 130 3.73 -5.29 -16.59
N MET A 131 2.55 -4.69 -16.37
CA MET A 131 2.33 -3.24 -16.41
C MET A 131 2.60 -2.56 -15.06
N GLY A 132 3.72 -2.92 -14.44
CA GLY A 132 4.20 -2.31 -13.20
C GLY A 132 4.99 -1.03 -13.44
N PHE A 133 4.67 0.04 -12.70
CA PHE A 133 5.36 1.32 -12.77
C PHE A 133 5.58 1.95 -11.38
N GLY A 134 6.58 2.83 -11.28
CA GLY A 134 7.06 3.39 -10.01
C GLY A 134 8.35 2.73 -9.51
N ASP A 135 8.58 2.76 -8.20
CA ASP A 135 9.76 2.22 -7.53
C ASP A 135 9.72 0.69 -7.48
N ARG A 136 10.39 0.05 -8.45
CA ARG A 136 10.51 -1.43 -8.52
C ARG A 136 11.20 -2.04 -7.29
N GLY A 137 12.00 -1.27 -6.56
CA GLY A 137 12.62 -1.73 -5.32
C GLY A 137 11.59 -2.09 -4.25
N LEU A 138 10.40 -1.49 -4.28
CA LEU A 138 9.32 -1.80 -3.34
C LEU A 138 8.78 -3.21 -3.51
N MET A 139 8.75 -3.73 -4.75
CA MET A 139 8.35 -5.12 -4.97
C MET A 139 9.36 -6.10 -4.36
N THR A 140 10.65 -5.78 -4.46
CA THR A 140 11.70 -6.57 -3.80
C THR A 140 11.59 -6.47 -2.28
N GLU A 141 11.28 -5.30 -1.72
CA GLU A 141 11.05 -5.12 -0.28
C GLU A 141 9.87 -5.96 0.20
N LEU A 142 8.73 -5.91 -0.49
CA LEU A 142 7.54 -6.71 -0.17
C LEU A 142 7.81 -8.21 -0.26
N ASP A 143 8.48 -8.67 -1.33
CA ASP A 143 8.86 -10.08 -1.49
C ASP A 143 9.75 -10.58 -0.36
N ASN A 144 10.74 -9.77 0.03
CA ASN A 144 11.61 -10.10 1.16
C ASN A 144 10.82 -10.21 2.48
N MET A 145 9.80 -9.38 2.69
CA MET A 145 8.93 -9.48 3.87
C MET A 145 8.12 -10.77 3.88
N VAL A 146 7.54 -11.17 2.73
CA VAL A 146 6.82 -12.45 2.61
C VAL A 146 7.75 -13.62 2.88
N HIS A 147 8.99 -13.59 2.37
CA HIS A 147 9.97 -14.64 2.63
C HIS A 147 10.41 -14.70 4.09
N PHE A 148 10.53 -13.55 4.76
CA PHE A 148 10.85 -13.47 6.17
C PHE A 148 9.74 -14.08 7.04
N ALA A 149 8.49 -13.70 6.78
CA ALA A 149 7.30 -14.22 7.47
C ALA A 149 7.23 -15.76 7.46
N ARG A 150 7.51 -16.36 6.30
CA ARG A 150 7.50 -17.82 6.11
C ARG A 150 8.64 -18.54 6.83
N ARG A 151 9.79 -17.89 7.06
CA ARG A 151 10.93 -18.51 7.77
C ARG A 151 10.70 -18.55 9.28
N ASP A 152 10.08 -17.51 9.84
CA ASP A 152 9.82 -17.42 11.28
C ASP A 152 8.61 -18.26 11.74
N THR A 153 7.73 -18.67 10.82
CA THR A 153 6.53 -19.49 11.12
C THR A 153 6.77 -21.00 11.09
N GLY A 154 7.97 -21.48 10.70
CA GLY A 154 8.35 -22.89 10.82
C GLY A 154 7.46 -23.87 10.05
N VAL A 155 6.91 -23.45 8.90
CA VAL A 155 6.27 -24.34 7.90
C VAL A 155 7.25 -24.59 6.75
#